data_AF-A0A853IJA9-F1
#
_entry.id   AF-A0A853IJA9-F1
#
_cell.length_a   1.000
_cell.length_b   1.000
_cell.length_c   1.000
_cell.angle_alpha   90.00
_cell.angle_beta   90.00
_cell.angle_gamma   90.00
#
_symmetry.space_group_name_H-M   'P 1'
#
loop_
_entity.id
_entity.type
_entity.pdbx_description
1 polymer ?
#
loop_
_entity_poly.entity_id
_entity_poly.type
_entity_poly.pdbx_seq_one_letter_code
_entity_poly.pdbx_strand_id
1 'polypeptide(L)' 'MDVIYLNGASSSGKSSLAKELQDLLYDYYLCIGIDSLIAMMPAKANRWGEPTSFSCNGFS' A
#
# COMPACT_ATOMS: atom_id res chain seq x y z
N MET A 1 4.98 19.93 -9.75
CA MET A 1 4.91 18.55 -9.21
C MET A 1 3.51 18.08 -9.50
N ASP A 2 3.37 17.19 -10.47
CA ASP A 2 2.07 16.79 -11.01
C ASP A 2 1.56 15.56 -10.27
N VAL A 3 0.31 15.60 -9.82
CA VAL A 3 -0.31 14.53 -9.03
C VAL A 3 -1.58 14.08 -9.74
N ILE A 4 -1.63 12.78 -10.08
CA ILE A 4 -2.77 12.16 -10.73
C ILE A 4 -3.55 11.38 -9.67
N TYR A 5 -4.82 11.75 -9.46
CA TYR A 5 -5.71 11.07 -8.54
C TYR A 5 -6.62 10.09 -9.29
N LEU A 6 -6.51 8.80 -8.98
CA LEU A 6 -7.40 7.77 -9.51
C LEU A 6 -8.47 7.44 -8.47
N ASN A 7 -9.68 7.97 -8.66
CA ASN A 7 -10.85 7.65 -7.83
C ASN A 7 -11.75 6.64 -8.56
N GLY A 8 -12.21 5.60 -7.85
CA GLY A 8 -13.09 4.56 -8.37
C GLY A 8 -13.30 3.44 -7.35
N ALA A 9 -14.38 2.67 -7.51
CA ALA A 9 -14.72 1.54 -6.62
C ALA A 9 -13.55 0.56 -6.44
N SER A 10 -13.43 -0.13 -5.30
CA SER A 10 -12.25 -0.96 -4.96
C SER A 10 -11.85 -2.01 -6.00
N SER A 11 -12.73 -2.38 -6.94
CA SER A 11 -12.44 -3.31 -8.05
C SER A 11 -12.55 -2.69 -9.45
N SER A 12 -12.58 -1.36 -9.57
CA SER A 12 -12.77 -0.68 -10.86
C SER A 12 -11.54 -0.68 -11.77
N GLY A 13 -10.48 -1.44 -11.45
CA GLY A 13 -9.27 -1.54 -12.27
C GLY A 13 -8.24 -0.43 -12.10
N LYS A 14 -8.34 0.39 -11.05
CA LYS A 14 -7.41 1.52 -10.79
C LYS A 14 -5.95 1.12 -10.82
N SER A 15 -5.62 -0.03 -10.23
CA SER A 15 -4.25 -0.55 -10.19
C SER A 15 -3.73 -0.94 -11.58
N SER A 16 -4.61 -1.43 -12.46
CA SER A 16 -4.25 -1.74 -13.85
C SER A 16 -4.02 -0.46 -14.64
N LEU A 17 -4.92 0.51 -14.52
CA LEU A 17 -4.82 1.80 -15.19
C LEU A 17 -3.60 2.60 -14.72
N ALA A 18 -3.28 2.54 -13.42
CA ALA A 18 -2.08 3.17 -12.88
C ALA A 18 -0.78 2.54 -13.42
N LYS A 19 -0.80 1.24 -13.73
CA LYS A 19 0.35 0.55 -14.32
C LYS A 19 0.54 0.92 -15.78
N GLU A 20 -0.54 0.95 -16.55
CA GLU A 20 -0.50 1.41 -17.95
C GLU A 20 -0.08 2.89 -18.04
N LEU A 21 -0.54 3.74 -17.12
CA LEU A 21 -0.07 5.13 -17.02
C LEU A 21 1.43 5.20 -16.74
N GLN A 22 1.96 4.40 -15.81
CA GLN A 22 3.40 4.37 -15.55
C GLN A 22 4.22 3.95 -16.78
N ASP A 23 3.71 3.02 -17.60
CA ASP A 23 4.38 2.58 -18.82
C ASP A 23 4.31 3.63 -19.95
N LEU A 24 3.24 4.44 -19.99
CA LEU A 24 3.02 5.44 -21.04
C LEU A 24 3.65 6.81 -20.73
N LEU A 25 3.82 7.16 -19.46
CA LEU A 25 4.38 8.46 -19.08
C LEU A 25 5.91 8.45 -19.19
N TYR A 26 6.46 9.52 -19.77
CA TYR A 26 7.90 9.65 -19.99
C TYR A 26 8.69 9.87 -18.69
N ASP A 27 8.07 10.50 -17.69
CA ASP A 27 8.67 10.78 -16.39
C ASP A 27 8.41 9.67 -15.37
N TYR A 28 9.22 9.62 -14.31
CA TYR A 28 9.08 8.64 -13.23
C TYR A 28 7.90 8.98 -12.31
N TYR A 29 6.75 8.34 -12.54
CA TYR A 29 5.59 8.44 -11.65
C TYR A 29 5.57 7.33 -10.60
N LEU A 30 5.51 7.71 -9.33
CA LEU A 30 5.35 6.78 -8.22
C LEU A 30 3.85 6.48 -7.99
N CYS A 31 3.41 5.27 -8.36
CA CYS A 31 2.05 4.83 -8.05
C CYS A 31 1.95 4.26 -6.63
N ILE A 32 1.14 4.92 -5.78
CA ILE A 32 0.84 4.45 -4.43
C ILE A 32 -0.67 4.23 -4.31
N GLY A 33 -1.06 2.98 -4.03
CA GLY A 33 -2.44 2.60 -3.70
C GLY A 33 -2.61 2.28 -2.21
N ILE A 34 -3.86 2.26 -1.75
CA ILE A 34 -4.22 1.87 -0.38
C ILE A 34 -3.74 0.44 -0.08
N ASP A 35 -3.91 -0.48 -1.03
CA ASP A 35 -3.43 -1.86 -0.90
C ASP A 35 -1.91 -1.95 -0.73
N SER A 36 -1.15 -1.15 -1.50
CA SER A 36 0.30 -1.06 -1.38
C SER A 36 0.74 -0.48 -0.03
N LEU A 37 0.02 0.54 0.45
CA LEU A 37 0.25 1.12 1.77
C LEU A 37 0.01 0.07 2.88
N ILE A 38 -1.08 -0.69 2.79
CA ILE A 38 -1.39 -1.77 3.74
C ILE A 38 -0.33 -2.88 3.68
N ALA A 39 0.11 -3.27 2.49
CA ALA A 39 1.16 -4.27 2.32
C ALA A 39 2.51 -3.83 2.89
N MET A 40 2.83 -2.53 2.84
CA MET A 40 4.04 -1.97 3.44
C MET A 40 3.96 -1.81 4.96
N MET A 41 2.75 -1.82 5.55
CA MET A 41 2.62 -1.72 7.00
C MET A 41 3.20 -2.95 7.70
N PRO A 42 3.95 -2.77 8.80
CA PRO A 42 4.48 -3.88 9.57
C PRO A 42 3.33 -4.76 10.08
N ALA A 43 3.53 -6.08 10.11
CA ALA A 43 2.50 -7.07 10.45
C ALA A 43 1.77 -6.79 11.79
N LYS A 44 2.40 -6.06 12.72
CA LYS A 44 1.77 -5.61 13.98
C LYS A 44 0.57 -4.67 13.76
N ALA A 45 0.55 -3.89 12.68
CA ALA A 45 -0.55 -2.99 12.33
C ALA A 45 -1.65 -3.69 11.49
N ASN A 46 -1.31 -4.79 10.80
CA ASN A 46 -2.24 -5.53 9.95
C ASN A 46 -3.02 -6.64 10.70
N ARG A 47 -2.73 -6.89 11.99
CA ARG A 47 -3.48 -7.82 12.84
C ARG A 47 -4.68 -7.12 13.47
N TRP A 48 -5.79 -7.04 12.74
CA TRP A 48 -7.10 -6.77 13.37
C TRP A 48 -7.57 -8.03 14.12
N GLY A 49 -7.29 -8.09 15.43
CA GLY A 49 -7.97 -9.01 16.35
C GLY A 49 -7.12 -10.02 17.12
N GLU A 50 -5.79 -10.05 16.98
CA GLU A 50 -4.97 -10.93 17.83
C GLU A 50 -4.34 -10.17 19.00
N PRO A 51 -4.51 -10.66 20.25
CA PRO A 51 -3.80 -10.09 21.39
C PRO A 51 -2.30 -10.27 21.15
N THR A 52 -1.58 -9.16 21.14
CA THR A 52 -0.13 -9.16 21.10
C THR A 52 0.38 -9.79 22.39
N SER A 53 0.72 -11.07 22.34
CA SER A 53 1.59 -11.67 23.36
C SER A 53 2.98 -11.04 23.21
N PHE A 54 3.16 -9.93 23.91
CA PHE A 54 4.48 -9.37 24.17
C PHE A 54 5.25 -10.38 25.02
N SER A 55 5.98 -11.30 24.40
CA SER A 55 7.02 -12.05 25.09
C SER A 55 8.17 -11.08 25.33
N CYS A 56 8.18 -10.48 26.52
CA CYS A 56 9.32 -9.74 27.02
C CYS A 56 10.44 -10.75 27.30
N ASN A 57 11.25 -11.07 26.31
CA ASN A 57 12.48 -11.81 26.56
C ASN A 57 13.45 -10.85 27.23
N GLY A 58 13.41 -10.85 28.56
CA GLY A 58 14.38 -10.18 29.40
C GLY A 58 15.79 -10.66 29.07
N PHE A 59 16.73 -9.72 29.14
CA PHE A 59 18.16 -9.96 29.05
C PHE A 59 18.57 -11.17 29.90
N SER A 60 19.28 -12.10 29.28
CA SER A 60 20.11 -13.11 29.94
C SER A 60 21.36 -13.32 29.11
#